data_AF-A0A7V2JH90-F1
#
_entry.id   AF-A0A7V2JH90-F1
#
_cell.length_a   1.000
_cell.length_b   1.000
_cell.length_c   1.000
_cell.angle_alpha   90.00
_cell.angle_beta   90.00
_cell.angle_gamma   90.00
#
_symmetry.space_group_name_H-M   'P 1'
#
loop_
_entity.id
_entity.type
_entity.pdbx_description
1 polymer ?
#
loop_
_entity_poly.entity_id
_entity_poly.type
_entity_poly.pdbx_seq_one_letter_code
_entity_poly.pdbx_strand_id
1 'polypeptide(L)' 'MPKTVTRILSINIDRHLKTEQKIILGHLTYSASKLWNTSNYEILENKISIYELKAKLKDNLWYKNLHSQSAQAV' A
#
# COMPACT_ATOMS: atom_id res chain seq x y z
N MET A 1 32.01 -10.13 -0.13
CA MET A 1 30.60 -9.81 0.20
C MET A 1 29.73 -10.28 -0.95
N PRO A 2 28.68 -11.09 -0.71
CA PRO A 2 27.78 -11.50 -1.79
C PRO A 2 27.08 -10.27 -2.38
N LYS A 3 27.03 -10.16 -3.71
CA LYS A 3 26.28 -9.11 -4.40
C LYS A 3 24.78 -9.38 -4.22
N THR A 4 24.08 -8.49 -3.53
CA THR A 4 22.62 -8.50 -3.46
C THR A 4 22.05 -8.17 -4.84
N VAL A 5 21.30 -9.09 -5.44
CA VAL A 5 20.65 -8.88 -6.73
C VAL A 5 19.21 -8.50 -6.48
N THR A 6 18.87 -7.23 -6.70
CA THR A 6 17.48 -6.76 -6.69
C THR A 6 16.84 -7.11 -8.03
N ARG A 7 15.86 -8.03 -8.02
CA ARG A 7 15.08 -8.38 -9.20
C ARG A 7 13.77 -7.59 -9.17
N ILE A 8 13.50 -6.83 -10.22
CA ILE A 8 12.29 -6.00 -10.35
C ILE A 8 11.41 -6.61 -11.44
N LEU A 9 10.17 -6.90 -11.09
CA LEU A 9 9.11 -7.23 -12.04
C LEU A 9 8.33 -5.95 -12.34
N SER A 10 8.41 -5.44 -13.57
CA SER A 10 7.55 -4.34 -14.03
C SER A 10 6.42 -4.91 -14.88
N ILE A 11 5.18 -4.77 -14.40
CA ILE A 11 3.98 -5.12 -15.14
C ILE A 11 3.38 -3.83 -15.67
N ASN A 12 3.40 -3.66 -17.00
CA ASN A 12 2.75 -2.51 -17.59
C ASN A 12 1.26 -2.80 -17.88
N ILE A 13 0.39 -2.22 -17.06
CA ILE A 13 -1.07 -2.36 -17.14
C ILE A 13 -1.75 -1.25 -17.96
N ASP A 14 -0.98 -0.34 -18.55
CA ASP A 14 -1.49 0.89 -19.19
C ASP A 14 -2.04 0.72 -20.62
N ARG A 15 -1.77 -0.42 -21.26
CA ARG A 15 -1.77 -0.55 -22.73
C ARG A 15 -3.15 -0.37 -23.38
N HIS A 16 -4.23 -0.46 -22.60
CA HIS A 16 -5.61 -0.23 -23.04
C HIS A 16 -6.49 0.53 -22.03
N LEU A 17 -5.89 1.22 -21.06
CA LEU A 17 -6.67 1.94 -20.04
C LEU A 17 -7.06 3.34 -20.50
N LYS A 18 -8.33 3.70 -20.27
CA LYS A 18 -8.81 5.08 -20.38
C LYS A 18 -8.18 5.96 -19.30
N THR A 19 -8.17 7.27 -19.51
CA THR A 19 -7.60 8.26 -18.57
C THR A 19 -8.17 8.11 -17.16
N GLU A 20 -9.48 7.92 -17.04
CA GLU A 20 -10.18 7.76 -15.76
C GLU A 20 -9.68 6.51 -15.03
N GLN A 21 -9.49 5.40 -15.74
CA GLN A 21 -8.97 4.16 -15.16
C GLN A 21 -7.53 4.32 -14.68
N LYS A 22 -6.69 5.05 -15.43
CA LYS A 22 -5.33 5.39 -15.02
C LYS A 22 -5.32 6.24 -13.74
N ILE A 23 -6.20 7.23 -13.64
CA ILE A 23 -6.35 8.07 -12.44
C ILE A 23 -6.78 7.22 -11.24
N ILE A 24 -7.79 6.37 -11.40
CA ILE A 24 -8.28 5.48 -10.34
C ILE A 24 -7.15 4.55 -9.85
N LEU A 25 -6.45 3.89 -10.77
CA LEU A 25 -5.34 3.00 -10.40
C LEU A 25 -4.18 3.75 -9.75
N GLY A 26 -3.84 4.94 -10.26
CA GLY A 26 -2.82 5.80 -9.65
C GLY A 26 -3.19 6.16 -8.21
N HIS A 27 -4.43 6.55 -7.96
CA HIS A 27 -4.91 6.87 -6.61
C HIS A 27 -4.88 5.66 -5.67
N LEU A 28 -5.36 4.49 -6.13
CA LEU A 28 -5.40 3.27 -5.33
C LEU A 28 -3.99 2.76 -5.02
N THR A 29 -3.11 2.70 -6.00
CA THR A 29 -1.72 2.23 -5.82
C THR A 29 -0.91 3.17 -4.93
N TYR A 30 -1.11 4.48 -5.07
CA TYR A 30 -0.50 5.47 -4.19
C TYR A 30 -0.99 5.35 -2.75
N SER A 31 -2.30 5.25 -2.54
CA SER A 31 -2.88 5.09 -1.20
C SER A 31 -2.40 3.79 -0.53
N ALA A 32 -2.35 2.67 -1.28
CA ALA A 32 -1.79 1.40 -0.79
C ALA A 32 -0.32 1.53 -0.39
N SER A 33 0.50 2.18 -1.22
CA SER A 33 1.93 2.37 -0.92
C SER A 33 2.13 3.23 0.33
N LYS A 34 1.31 4.27 0.53
CA LYS A 34 1.37 5.11 1.73
C LYS A 34 0.90 4.37 2.97
N LEU A 35 -0.19 3.59 2.86
CA LEU A 35 -0.67 2.76 3.95
C LEU A 35 0.40 1.74 4.38
N TRP A 36 1.05 1.06 3.44
CA TRP A 36 2.16 0.14 3.71
C TRP A 36 3.29 0.81 4.52
N ASN A 37 3.68 2.02 4.13
CA ASN A 37 4.73 2.76 4.83
C ASN A 37 4.31 3.14 6.25
N THR A 38 3.08 3.65 6.43
CA THR A 38 2.55 3.98 7.75
C THR A 38 2.43 2.74 8.63
N SER A 39 1.92 1.63 8.09
CA SER A 39 1.84 0.34 8.77
C SER A 39 3.20 -0.13 9.30
N ASN A 40 4.22 -0.10 8.45
CA ASN A 40 5.57 -0.50 8.84
C ASN A 40 6.17 0.43 9.89
N TYR A 41 5.94 1.73 9.79
CA TYR A 41 6.39 2.68 10.81
C TYR A 41 5.77 2.35 12.19
N GLU A 42 4.46 2.09 12.23
CA GLU A 42 3.76 1.74 13.48
C GLU A 42 4.27 0.43 14.10
N ILE A 43 4.59 -0.57 13.27
CA ILE A 43 5.15 -1.84 13.76
C ILE A 43 6.59 -1.66 14.26
N LEU A 44 7.45 -0.97 13.48
CA LEU A 44 8.89 -0.91 13.76
C LEU A 44 9.22 0.10 14.86
N GLU A 45 8.63 1.29 14.81
CA GLU A 45 8.95 2.38 15.73
C GLU A 45 8.05 2.36 16.97
N ASN A 46 6.74 2.17 16.77
CA ASN A 46 5.77 2.15 17.87
C ASN A 46 5.54 0.75 18.47
N LYS A 47 6.19 -0.29 17.93
CA LYS A 47 6.15 -1.68 18.42
C LYS A 47 4.74 -2.24 18.55
N ILE A 48 3.84 -1.81 17.67
CA ILE A 48 2.43 -2.23 17.69
C ILE A 48 2.31 -3.62 17.09
N SER A 49 1.49 -4.47 17.70
CA SER A 49 1.22 -5.78 17.15
C SER A 49 0.41 -5.68 15.86
N ILE A 50 0.59 -6.65 14.95
CA ILE A 50 -0.18 -6.72 13.70
C ILE A 50 -1.70 -6.80 13.99
N TYR A 51 -2.09 -7.40 15.12
CA TYR A 51 -3.49 -7.52 15.54
C TYR A 51 -4.12 -6.18 15.93
N GLU A 52 -3.35 -5.27 16.52
CA GLU A 52 -3.82 -3.94 16.93
C GLU A 52 -3.72 -2.91 15.81
N LEU A 53 -2.84 -3.16 14.82
CA LEU A 53 -2.56 -2.26 13.71
C LEU A 53 -3.83 -1.85 12.96
N LYS A 54 -4.72 -2.81 12.67
CA LYS A 54 -5.99 -2.55 11.98
C LYS A 54 -6.86 -1.55 12.75
N ALA A 55 -6.97 -1.73 14.07
CA ALA A 55 -7.77 -0.83 14.91
C ALA A 55 -7.17 0.58 14.92
N LYS A 56 -5.84 0.69 15.01
CA LYS A 56 -5.13 1.96 14.99
C LYS A 56 -5.23 2.69 13.64
N LEU A 57 -5.14 1.97 12.53
CA LEU A 57 -5.17 2.56 11.19
C LEU A 57 -6.57 2.79 10.64
N LYS A 58 -7.64 2.35 11.32
CA LYS A 58 -9.03 2.49 10.86
C LYS A 58 -9.41 3.93 10.51
N ASP A 59 -8.86 4.89 11.25
CA ASP A 59 -9.10 6.33 11.03
C ASP A 59 -8.05 7.03 10.16
N ASN A 60 -7.01 6.29 9.73
CA ASN A 60 -5.98 6.81 8.85
C ASN A 60 -6.55 7.16 7.46
N LEU A 61 -6.09 8.28 6.91
CA LEU A 61 -6.50 8.76 5.59
C LEU A 61 -6.31 7.70 4.49
N TRP A 62 -5.15 7.04 4.46
CA TRP A 62 -4.81 6.07 3.42
C TRP A 62 -5.63 4.78 3.55
N TYR A 63 -5.99 4.41 4.77
CA TYR A 63 -6.89 3.29 5.03
C TYR A 63 -8.30 3.56 4.50
N LYS A 64 -8.82 4.77 4.72
CA LYS A 64 -10.15 5.20 4.25
C LYS A 64 -10.23 5.41 2.73
N ASN A 65 -9.11 5.73 2.09
CA ASN A 65 -9.01 5.92 0.64
C ASN A 65 -8.95 4.62 -0.16
N LEU A 66 -8.87 3.47 0.52
CA LEU A 66 -8.90 2.15 -0.09
C LEU A 66 -10.22 1.45 0.19
N HIS A 67 -10.65 0.60 -0.74
CA HIS A 67 -11.75 -0.30 -0.47
C HIS A 67 -11.37 -1.27 0.64
N SER A 68 -12.33 -1.68 1.47
CA SER A 68 -12.09 -2.42 2.72
C SER A 68 -11.23 -3.68 2.53
N GLN A 69 -11.44 -4.43 1.44
CA GLN A 69 -10.64 -5.61 1.12
C GLN A 69 -9.19 -5.25 0.74
N SER A 70 -9.01 -4.20 -0.07
CA SER A 70 -7.67 -3.72 -0.45
C SER A 70 -6.90 -3.16 0.75
N ALA A 71 -7.56 -2.41 1.63
CA ALA A 71 -6.96 -1.88 2.85
C ALA A 71 -6.52 -2.97 3.83
N GLN A 72 -7.22 -4.11 3.86
CA GLN A 72 -6.87 -5.27 4.69
C GLN A 72 -5.76 -6.14 4.10
N ALA A 73 -5.55 -6.07 2.78
CA ALA A 73 -4.51 -6.83 2.09
C ALA A 73 -3.14 -6.15 2.10
N VAL A 74 -3.11 -4.84 2.40
CA VAL A 74 -1.89 -4.04 2.61
C VAL A 74 -1.37 -4.23 4.02
#